data_AF-A0A7V5HGQ2-F1
#
_entry.id   AF-A0A7V5HGQ2-F1
#
_cell.length_a   1.000
_cell.length_b   1.000
_cell.length_c   1.000
_cell.angle_alpha   90.00
_cell.angle_beta   90.00
_cell.angle_gamma   90.00
#
_symmetry.space_group_name_H-M   'P 1'
#
loop_
_entity.id
_entity.type
_entity.pdbx_description
1 polymer ?
#
loop_
_entity_poly.entity_id
_entity_poly.type
_entity_poly.pdbx_seq_one_letter_code
_entity_poly.pdbx_strand_id
1 'polypeptide(L)'
;MTKAGELLEPHGRAYFIYPDHRRKEFETALQTTGLHLKRIQLVYPRPNRPPRFFLAECSFQAGQRQILPPFFLLDEKGKITPEAAKIYAGRIDD
;
A
#
# COMPACT_ATOMS: atom_id res chain seq x y z
N MET A 1 0.49 15.71 -3.48
CA MET A 1 -0.58 14.90 -2.83
C MET A 1 -1.62 15.75 -2.10
N THR A 2 -1.70 17.07 -2.35
CA THR A 2 -2.56 18.00 -1.59
C THR A 2 -4.05 17.69 -1.71
N LYS A 3 -4.53 17.38 -2.92
CA LYS A 3 -5.96 17.12 -3.17
C LYS A 3 -6.56 15.98 -2.33
N ALA A 4 -5.79 14.92 -2.05
CA ALA A 4 -6.27 13.82 -1.23
C ALA A 4 -6.57 14.28 0.20
N GLY A 5 -5.68 15.07 0.81
CA GLY A 5 -5.93 15.68 2.12
C GLY A 5 -7.11 16.66 2.10
N GLU A 6 -7.30 17.42 1.02
CA GLU A 6 -8.40 18.39 0.93
C GLU A 6 -9.79 17.74 0.81
N LEU A 7 -9.88 16.54 0.21
CA LEU A 7 -11.16 15.88 -0.09
C LEU A 7 -11.57 14.83 0.96
N LEU A 8 -10.64 14.42 1.82
CA LEU A 8 -10.94 13.45 2.88
C LEU A 8 -11.71 14.12 4.02
N GLU A 9 -12.76 13.47 4.50
CA GLU A 9 -13.41 13.85 5.77
C GLU A 9 -12.47 13.65 6.97
N PRO A 10 -12.73 14.25 8.14
CA PRO A 10 -11.83 14.20 9.30
C PRO A 10 -11.41 12.80 9.79
N HIS A 11 -12.27 11.79 9.57
CA HIS A 11 -12.00 10.38 9.90
C HIS A 11 -11.77 9.50 8.66
N GLY A 12 -11.65 10.15 7.49
CA GLY A 12 -11.44 9.51 6.21
C GLY A 12 -10.10 8.79 6.14
N ARG A 13 -10.04 7.82 5.22
CA ARG A 13 -8.83 7.06 4.91
C ARG A 13 -8.52 7.15 3.43
N ALA A 14 -7.25 7.28 3.10
CA ALA A 14 -6.75 7.26 1.74
C ALA A 14 -5.89 6.01 1.54
N TYR A 15 -6.14 5.30 0.45
CA TYR A 15 -5.39 4.10 0.07
C TYR A 15 -4.62 4.35 -1.22
N PHE A 16 -3.35 3.99 -1.24
CA PHE A 16 -2.48 4.20 -2.41
C PHE A 16 -1.76 2.90 -2.78
N ILE A 17 -1.56 2.72 -4.09
CA ILE A 17 -0.59 1.79 -4.66
C ILE A 17 0.45 2.65 -5.37
N TYR A 18 1.72 2.53 -4.99
CA TYR A 18 2.75 3.39 -5.56
C TYR A 18 4.09 2.65 -5.75
N PRO A 19 4.94 3.06 -6.72
CA PRO A 19 6.23 2.42 -6.93
C PRO A 19 7.16 2.56 -5.72
N ASP A 20 7.78 1.46 -5.29
CA ASP A 20 8.63 1.46 -4.08
C ASP A 20 9.86 2.37 -4.20
N HIS A 21 10.41 2.53 -5.41
CA HIS A 21 11.54 3.44 -5.64
C HIS A 21 11.21 4.92 -5.34
N ARG A 22 9.92 5.29 -5.28
CA ARG A 22 9.45 6.64 -4.91
C ARG A 22 8.90 6.72 -3.48
N ARG A 23 9.11 5.69 -2.65
CA ARG A 23 8.55 5.64 -1.29
C ARG A 23 8.96 6.82 -0.41
N LYS A 24 10.23 7.25 -0.48
CA LYS A 24 10.70 8.43 0.27
C LYS A 24 9.97 9.71 -0.14
N GLU A 25 9.81 9.93 -1.44
CA GLU A 25 9.09 11.08 -1.99
C GLU A 25 7.62 11.08 -1.53
N PHE A 26 6.98 9.91 -1.56
CA PHE A 26 5.63 9.71 -1.04
C PHE A 26 5.54 10.07 0.46
N GLU A 27 6.45 9.56 1.28
CA GLU A 27 6.47 9.83 2.73
C GLU A 27 6.69 11.33 3.01
N THR A 28 7.55 12.01 2.24
CA THR A 28 7.72 13.48 2.32
C THR A 28 6.44 14.21 1.91
N ALA A 29 5.75 13.75 0.86
CA ALA A 29 4.52 14.37 0.40
C ALA A 29 3.37 14.24 1.42
N LEU A 30 3.36 13.20 2.26
CA LEU A 30 2.36 13.08 3.33
C LEU A 30 2.53 14.17 4.40
N GLN A 31 3.78 14.53 4.74
CA GLN A 31 4.08 15.56 5.75
C GLN A 31 3.45 16.93 5.42
N THR A 32 3.26 17.23 4.14
CA THR A 32 2.66 18.51 3.69
C THR A 32 1.13 18.50 3.65
N THR A 33 0.50 17.35 3.90
CA THR A 33 -0.96 17.16 3.77
C THR A 33 -1.68 16.94 5.11
N GLY A 34 -0.94 16.77 6.21
CA GLY A 34 -1.49 16.35 7.50
C GLY A 34 -1.90 14.87 7.56
N LEU A 35 -1.72 14.11 6.47
CA LEU A 35 -1.95 12.67 6.47
C LEU A 35 -0.75 11.93 7.08
N HIS A 36 -1.05 10.90 7.86
CA HIS A 36 -0.08 10.00 8.47
C HIS A 36 -0.19 8.61 7.84
N LEU A 37 0.95 8.01 7.53
CA LEU A 37 1.03 6.63 7.06
C LEU A 37 0.70 5.66 8.21
N LYS A 38 -0.43 4.96 8.09
CA LYS A 38 -0.95 4.03 9.10
C LYS A 38 -0.53 2.60 8.86
N ARG A 39 -0.69 2.11 7.63
CA ARG A 39 -0.29 0.76 7.24
C ARG A 39 0.51 0.82 5.95
N ILE A 40 1.54 -0.01 5.86
CA ILE A 40 2.27 -0.24 4.62
C ILE A 40 2.42 -1.73 4.37
N GLN A 41 2.19 -2.16 3.13
CA GLN A 41 2.48 -3.52 2.68
C GLN A 41 3.37 -3.45 1.44
N LEU A 42 4.51 -4.13 1.46
CA LEU A 42 5.39 -4.19 0.30
C LEU A 42 4.93 -5.30 -0.65
N VAL A 43 4.89 -4.99 -1.94
CA VAL A 43 4.44 -5.90 -3.00
C VAL A 43 5.64 -6.32 -3.84
N TYR A 44 5.93 -7.60 -3.76
CA TYR A 44 7.06 -8.23 -4.41
C TYR A 44 6.59 -8.98 -5.65
N PRO A 45 7.31 -8.86 -6.79
CA PRO A 45 6.98 -9.64 -7.97
C PRO A 45 7.15 -11.15 -7.71
N ARG A 46 8.16 -11.54 -6.92
CA ARG A 46 8.48 -12.91 -6.49
C ARG A 46 9.50 -12.91 -5.35
N PRO A 47 9.75 -14.04 -4.66
CA PRO A 47 10.82 -14.16 -3.67
C PRO A 47 12.19 -13.74 -4.20
N ASN A 48 13.05 -13.24 -3.31
CA ASN A 48 14.42 -12.82 -3.61
C ASN A 48 14.56 -11.72 -4.67
N ARG A 49 13.49 -10.95 -4.92
CA ARG A 49 13.52 -9.73 -5.72
C ARG A 49 13.16 -8.52 -4.86
N PRO A 50 13.58 -7.30 -5.23
CA PRO A 50 13.12 -6.11 -4.54
C PRO A 50 11.61 -5.90 -4.74
N PRO A 51 10.93 -5.20 -3.81
CA PRO A 51 9.53 -4.85 -3.98
C PRO A 51 9.37 -3.91 -5.19
N ARG A 52 8.27 -4.08 -5.93
CA ARG A 52 7.94 -3.22 -7.07
C ARG A 52 7.03 -2.07 -6.65
N PHE A 53 6.06 -2.38 -5.78
CA PHE A 53 5.09 -1.42 -5.26
C PHE A 53 5.01 -1.53 -3.75
N PHE A 54 4.38 -0.53 -3.14
CA PHE A 54 3.81 -0.65 -1.82
C PHE A 54 2.34 -0.25 -1.84
N LEU A 55 1.58 -0.86 -0.94
CA LEU A 55 0.23 -0.45 -0.57
C LEU A 55 0.35 0.43 0.67
N ALA A 56 -0.35 1.55 0.71
CA ALA A 56 -0.36 2.46 1.84
C ALA A 56 -1.80 2.77 2.26
N GLU A 57 -2.05 2.75 3.57
CA GLU A 57 -3.22 3.34 4.20
C GLU A 57 -2.79 4.61 4.95
N CYS A 58 -3.46 5.72 4.70
CA CYS A 58 -3.19 7.01 5.33
C CYS A 58 -4.45 7.60 5.99
N SER A 59 -4.29 8.31 7.10
CA SER A 59 -5.38 9.08 7.74
C SER A 59 -4.85 10.29 8.51
N PHE A 60 -5.73 11.21 8.91
CA PHE A 60 -5.35 12.37 9.73
C PHE A 60 -5.03 12.03 11.19
N GLN A 61 -5.36 10.82 11.63
CA GLN A 61 -5.05 10.41 13.00
C GLN A 61 -3.55 10.16 13.15
N ALA A 62 -2.94 10.74 14.17
CA ALA A 62 -1.60 10.34 14.59
C ALA A 62 -1.61 8.93 15.18
N GLY A 63 -0.47 8.26 15.23
CA GLY A 63 -0.34 6.93 15.84
C GLY A 63 0.75 6.08 15.19
N GLN A 64 0.89 4.85 15.68
CA GLN A 64 1.94 3.95 15.22
C GLN A 64 1.68 3.45 13.80
N ARG A 65 2.72 3.46 12.98
CA ARG A 65 2.74 2.83 11.65
C ARG A 65 2.87 1.31 11.81
N GLN A 66 2.02 0.57 11.12
CA GLN A 66 2.11 -0.88 11.00
C GLN A 66 2.75 -1.27 9.66
N ILE A 67 3.75 -2.15 9.71
CA ILE A 67 4.29 -2.82 8.53
C ILE A 67 3.61 -4.19 8.43
N LEU A 68 2.89 -4.40 7.34
CA LEU A 68 2.18 -5.65 7.07
C LEU A 68 3.15 -6.69 6.45
N PRO A 69 2.84 -7.99 6.59
CA PRO A 69 3.60 -9.04 5.93
C PRO A 69 3.71 -8.79 4.41
N PRO A 70 4.85 -9.13 3.79
CA PRO A 70 5.06 -8.91 2.36
C PRO A 70 4.03 -9.67 1.52
N PHE A 71 3.58 -9.04 0.44
CA PHE A 71 2.69 -9.66 -0.54
C PHE A 71 3.47 -10.07 -1.78
N PHE A 72 3.43 -11.35 -2.16
CA PHE A 72 4.12 -11.88 -3.34
C PHE A 72 3.14 -12.19 -4.46
N LEU A 73 3.38 -11.66 -5.66
CA LEU A 73 2.54 -11.92 -6.84
C LEU A 73 2.77 -13.33 -7.39
N LEU A 74 4.03 -13.73 -7.49
CA LEU A 74 4.46 -15.04 -7.98
C LEU A 74 5.29 -15.78 -6.93
N ASP A 75 5.23 -17.11 -6.96
CA ASP A 75 6.12 -17.98 -6.19
C ASP A 75 7.51 -18.11 -6.84
N GLU A 76 8.39 -18.94 -6.24
CA GLU A 76 9.73 -19.20 -6.76
C GLU A 76 9.75 -19.86 -8.14
N LYS A 77 8.68 -20.58 -8.50
CA LYS A 77 8.50 -21.26 -9.79
C LYS A 77 7.82 -20.36 -10.83
N GLY A 78 7.53 -19.10 -10.48
CA GLY A 78 6.87 -18.13 -11.35
C GLY A 78 5.36 -18.32 -11.48
N LYS A 79 4.72 -19.12 -10.62
CA LYS A 79 3.27 -19.30 -10.59
C LYS A 79 2.62 -18.24 -9.71
N ILE A 80 1.41 -17.82 -10.08
CA ILE A 80 0.60 -16.90 -9.26
C ILE A 80 0.40 -17.52 -7.87
N THR A 81 0.67 -16.74 -6.81
CA THR A 81 0.48 -17.22 -5.44
C THR A 81 -1.01 -17.42 -5.13
N PRO A 82 -1.36 -18.31 -4.19
CA PRO A 82 -2.76 -18.48 -3.79
C PRO A 82 -3.42 -17.18 -3.28
N GLU A 83 -2.66 -16.33 -2.61
CA GLU A 83 -3.13 -15.01 -2.15
C GLU A 83 -3.43 -14.07 -3.33
N ALA A 84 -2.51 -13.98 -4.30
CA ALA A 84 -2.71 -13.15 -5.50
C ALA A 84 -3.86 -13.67 -6.37
N ALA A 85 -4.00 -14.98 -6.52
CA ALA A 85 -5.09 -15.61 -7.26
C ALA A 85 -6.47 -15.24 -6.68
N LYS A 86 -6.60 -15.24 -5.34
CA LYS A 86 -7.84 -14.83 -4.67
C LYS A 86 -8.17 -13.36 -4.95
N ILE A 87 -7.17 -12.48 -4.95
CA ILE A 87 -7.37 -11.06 -5.25
C ILE A 87 -7.78 -10.86 -6.72
N TYR A 88 -7.14 -11.56 -7.65
CA TYR A 88 -7.44 -11.46 -9.08
C TYR A 88 -8.79 -12.04 -9.47
N ALA A 89 -9.26 -13.06 -8.75
CA ALA A 89 -10.61 -13.58 -8.92
C ALA A 89 -11.70 -12.54 -8.55
N GLY A 90 -11.31 -11.45 -7.86
CA GLY A 90 -12.24 -10.47 -7.32
C GLY A 90 -13.00 -11.01 -6.11
N ARG A 91 -13.89 -10.19 -5.54
CA ARG A 91 -14.91 -10.69 -4.63
C ARG A 91 -16.02 -11.28 -5.48
N ILE A 92 -16.14 -12.61 -5.45
CA ILE A 92 -17.40 -13.29 -5.74
C ILE A 92 -18.14 -13.22 -4.39
N ASP A 93 -19.36 -12.69 -4.38
CA ASP A 93 -20.22 -12.40 -3.21
C ASP A 93 -20.16 -10.95 -2.70
N ASP A 94 -21.13 -10.15 -3.19
CA ASP A 94 -21.87 -9.11 -2.44
C ASP A 94 -23.34 -9.57 -2.37
#